data_AF-A0A8S2MTU4-F1
#
_entry.id   AF-A0A8S2MTU4-F1
#
_cell.length_a   1.000
_cell.length_b   1.000
_cell.length_c   1.000
_cell.angle_alpha   90.00
_cell.angle_beta   90.00
_cell.angle_gamma   90.00
#
_symmetry.space_group_name_H-M   'P 1'
#
loop_
_entity.id
_entity.type
_entity.pdbx_description
1 polymer ?
#
loop_
_entity_poly.entity_id
_entity_poly.type
_entity_poly.pdbx_seq_one_letter_code
_entity_poly.pdbx_strand_id
1 'polypeptide(L)'
;MWFHIDGAFGALVILDPERCHLVQGIEQADSLAFDFHKWLHCPYDAGCVLIRDGAHLSSTFSVHQSYLATTERGCAGDEPWFCDLGTELSRQFRALKVWFTLKEHGIKKLGKKIADNCQQAQYLVSLLSNYEDFIHIIRPVTLNVVNFRLEPKELDRSNDKLIDEFNNELLADIQISGIAVASTTRFCNRLYIRVCIVSHRCTFEDFDIFVAVLLKCYRLRLQSLQQFE
;
A
#
# COMPACT_ATOMS: atom_id res chain seq x y z
N MET A 1 -8.86 6.96 26.66
CA MET A 1 -8.78 7.53 25.29
C MET A 1 -9.14 6.42 24.32
N TRP A 2 -9.84 6.73 23.23
CA TRP A 2 -10.12 5.74 22.18
C TRP A 2 -8.83 5.40 21.44
N PHE A 3 -8.51 4.11 21.31
CA PHE A 3 -7.35 3.64 20.58
C PHE A 3 -7.75 3.07 19.22
N HIS A 4 -7.61 3.88 18.18
CA HIS A 4 -7.82 3.46 16.79
C HIS A 4 -6.50 3.10 16.12
N ILE A 5 -6.48 2.00 15.38
CA ILE A 5 -5.38 1.62 14.49
C ILE A 5 -5.82 1.82 13.04
N ASP A 6 -5.13 2.72 12.33
CA ASP A 6 -5.15 2.75 10.87
C ASP A 6 -4.22 1.66 10.33
N GLY A 7 -4.83 0.50 10.10
CA GLY A 7 -4.21 -0.66 9.49
C GLY A 7 -4.49 -0.77 8.00
N ALA A 8 -4.93 0.31 7.34
CA ALA A 8 -5.39 0.33 5.94
C ALA A 8 -4.53 -0.54 5.02
N PHE A 9 -3.22 -0.42 5.17
CA PHE A 9 -2.25 -1.26 4.49
C PHE A 9 -1.62 -2.34 5.40
N GLY A 10 -1.05 -1.91 6.54
CA GLY A 10 -0.13 -2.74 7.33
C GLY A 10 -0.76 -3.85 8.16
N ALA A 11 -2.05 -3.76 8.54
CA ALA A 11 -2.65 -4.74 9.45
C ALA A 11 -2.69 -6.16 8.89
N LEU A 12 -2.78 -6.28 7.56
CA LEU A 12 -2.86 -7.55 6.86
C LEU A 12 -1.55 -8.36 6.92
N VAL A 13 -0.43 -7.74 7.35
CA VAL A 13 0.82 -8.47 7.62
C VAL A 13 0.67 -9.53 8.70
N ILE A 14 -0.41 -9.48 9.51
CA ILE A 14 -0.76 -10.55 10.45
C ILE A 14 -0.87 -11.93 9.78
N LEU A 15 -1.14 -11.97 8.47
CA LEU A 15 -1.23 -13.20 7.68
C LEU A 15 0.14 -13.76 7.26
N ASP A 16 1.23 -13.00 7.41
CA ASP A 16 2.60 -13.46 7.20
C ASP A 16 3.21 -13.92 8.54
N PRO A 17 3.44 -15.23 8.77
CA PRO A 17 3.98 -15.73 10.04
C PRO A 17 5.35 -15.16 10.42
N GLU A 18 6.19 -14.76 9.45
CA GLU A 18 7.51 -14.19 9.75
C GLU A 18 7.43 -12.75 10.24
N ARG A 19 6.36 -12.03 9.86
CA ARG A 19 6.21 -10.57 10.05
C ARG A 19 5.00 -10.19 10.90
N CYS A 20 4.19 -11.16 11.35
CA CYS A 20 3.01 -10.90 12.17
C CYS A 20 3.33 -10.18 13.48
N HIS A 21 4.56 -10.34 14.00
CA HIS A 21 5.06 -9.64 15.18
C HIS A 21 5.08 -8.10 15.00
N LEU A 22 5.13 -7.59 13.76
CA LEU A 22 5.11 -6.15 13.48
C LEU A 22 3.79 -5.47 13.86
N VAL A 23 2.73 -6.24 14.04
CA VAL A 23 1.41 -5.75 14.46
C VAL A 23 1.02 -6.24 15.85
N GLN A 24 1.99 -6.66 16.67
CA GLN A 24 1.74 -6.98 18.06
C GLN A 24 1.12 -5.77 18.78
N GLY A 25 0.04 -5.98 19.54
CA GLY A 25 -0.74 -4.92 20.17
C GLY A 25 -2.00 -4.53 19.38
N ILE A 26 -2.17 -5.03 18.16
CA ILE A 26 -3.40 -4.79 17.36
C ILE A 26 -4.65 -5.27 18.07
N GLU A 27 -4.52 -6.31 18.90
CA GLU A 27 -5.58 -6.89 19.73
C GLU A 27 -6.03 -5.99 20.89
N GLN A 28 -5.36 -4.84 21.11
CA GLN A 28 -5.70 -3.85 22.15
C GLN A 28 -6.50 -2.66 21.58
N ALA A 29 -6.66 -2.56 20.26
CA ALA A 29 -7.39 -1.46 19.62
C ALA A 29 -8.89 -1.47 19.93
N ASP A 30 -9.47 -0.31 20.20
CA ASP A 30 -10.93 -0.13 20.27
C ASP A 30 -11.54 -0.21 18.86
N SER A 31 -10.78 0.22 17.84
CA SER A 31 -11.10 -0.02 16.44
C SER A 31 -9.89 -0.20 15.54
N LEU A 32 -10.09 -0.95 14.46
CA LEU A 32 -9.10 -1.22 13.42
C LEU A 32 -9.73 -0.99 12.05
N ALA A 33 -9.11 -0.15 11.23
CA ALA A 33 -9.44 -0.06 9.80
C ALA A 33 -8.41 -0.80 8.96
N PHE A 34 -8.83 -1.54 7.94
CA PHE A 34 -7.93 -2.16 6.96
C PHE A 34 -8.61 -2.36 5.59
N ASP A 35 -7.82 -2.43 4.51
CA ASP A 35 -8.36 -2.52 3.15
C ASP A 35 -8.07 -3.86 2.48
N PHE A 36 -9.13 -4.60 2.16
CA PHE A 36 -9.06 -5.78 1.30
C PHE A 36 -8.56 -5.43 -0.11
N HIS A 37 -8.88 -4.22 -0.59
CA HIS A 37 -8.53 -3.77 -1.93
C HIS A 37 -7.09 -3.28 -2.10
N LYS A 38 -6.31 -3.27 -1.00
CA LYS A 38 -4.88 -3.01 -1.04
C LYS A 38 -4.14 -4.33 -1.15
N TRP A 39 -3.80 -4.96 -0.04
CA TRP A 39 -2.86 -6.09 -0.04
C TRP A 39 -3.52 -7.47 -0.23
N LEU A 40 -4.86 -7.57 -0.18
CA LEU A 40 -5.59 -8.82 -0.47
C LEU A 40 -6.15 -8.88 -1.90
N HIS A 41 -5.79 -7.91 -2.75
CA HIS A 41 -6.11 -7.88 -4.18
C HIS A 41 -7.62 -7.90 -4.51
N CYS A 42 -8.49 -7.52 -3.56
CA CYS A 42 -9.90 -7.30 -3.90
C CYS A 42 -10.03 -6.08 -4.84
N PRO A 43 -10.96 -6.10 -5.81
CA PRO A 43 -11.22 -4.91 -6.61
C PRO A 43 -11.71 -3.74 -5.74
N TYR A 44 -11.28 -2.51 -6.07
CA TYR A 44 -11.76 -1.29 -5.41
C TYR A 44 -13.30 -1.16 -5.50
N ASP A 45 -13.99 -0.59 -4.50
CA ASP A 45 -13.56 -0.31 -3.13
C ASP A 45 -13.86 -1.49 -2.19
N ALA A 46 -12.98 -1.79 -1.23
CA ALA A 46 -13.23 -2.85 -0.24
C ALA A 46 -12.48 -2.54 1.05
N GLY A 47 -12.94 -1.53 1.79
CA GLY A 47 -12.45 -1.18 3.11
C GLY A 47 -13.24 -1.90 4.20
N CYS A 48 -12.62 -2.11 5.36
CA CYS A 48 -13.23 -2.71 6.52
C CYS A 48 -12.86 -1.93 7.77
N VAL A 49 -13.84 -1.73 8.64
CA VAL A 49 -13.60 -1.28 10.00
C VAL A 49 -14.12 -2.37 10.94
N LEU A 50 -13.29 -2.75 11.90
CA LEU A 50 -13.65 -3.57 13.04
C LEU A 50 -13.72 -2.68 14.27
N ILE A 51 -14.83 -2.76 15.00
CA ILE A 51 -15.00 -2.12 16.30
C ILE A 51 -15.07 -3.22 17.35
N ARG A 52 -14.32 -3.09 18.44
CA ARG A 52 -14.28 -4.09 19.51
C ARG A 52 -15.65 -4.32 20.12
N ASP A 53 -16.35 -3.23 20.43
CA ASP A 53 -17.73 -3.26 20.92
C ASP A 53 -18.69 -2.76 19.82
N GLY A 54 -19.44 -3.69 19.24
CA GLY A 54 -20.40 -3.41 18.18
C GLY A 54 -21.54 -2.48 18.61
N ALA A 55 -21.84 -2.39 19.92
CA ALA A 55 -22.86 -1.48 20.44
C ALA A 55 -22.54 -0.01 20.11
N HIS A 56 -21.26 0.35 20.04
CA HIS A 56 -20.82 1.69 19.66
C HIS A 56 -21.24 2.08 18.24
N LEU A 57 -21.27 1.13 17.29
CA LEU A 57 -21.72 1.42 15.93
C LEU A 57 -23.21 1.74 15.91
N SER A 58 -24.02 0.84 16.48
CA SER A 58 -25.48 1.02 16.53
C SER A 58 -25.88 2.28 17.30
N SER A 59 -25.30 2.54 18.48
CA SER A 59 -25.62 3.73 19.27
C SER A 59 -25.24 5.06 18.60
N THR A 60 -24.29 5.03 17.68
CA THR A 60 -23.76 6.22 17.01
C THR A 60 -24.46 6.48 15.67
N PHE A 61 -24.71 5.43 14.90
CA PHE A 61 -25.17 5.55 13.50
C PHE A 61 -26.62 5.18 13.28
N SER A 62 -27.30 4.54 14.24
CA SER A 62 -28.70 4.18 14.06
C SER A 62 -29.58 5.42 13.91
N VAL A 63 -30.37 5.44 12.84
CA VAL A 63 -31.34 6.50 12.56
C VAL A 63 -32.70 5.87 12.32
N HIS A 64 -33.60 6.01 13.28
CA HIS A 64 -34.95 5.45 13.19
C HIS A 64 -35.86 6.32 12.32
N GLN A 65 -35.88 6.03 11.02
CA GLN A 65 -36.90 6.54 10.10
C GLN A 65 -38.03 5.50 9.95
N SER A 66 -39.28 5.97 9.89
CA SER A 66 -40.46 5.08 9.85
C SER A 66 -40.48 4.12 8.65
N TYR A 67 -39.86 4.50 7.53
CA TYR A 67 -39.76 3.66 6.32
C TYR A 67 -38.63 2.62 6.38
N LEU A 68 -37.78 2.67 7.40
CA LEU A 68 -36.70 1.70 7.68
C LEU A 68 -37.00 0.86 8.92
N ALA A 69 -38.24 0.86 9.40
CA ALA A 69 -38.61 0.11 10.59
C ALA A 69 -38.35 -1.39 10.39
N THR A 70 -37.77 -2.01 11.42
CA THR A 70 -37.61 -3.47 11.48
C THR A 70 -38.97 -4.15 11.60
N THR A 71 -39.06 -5.38 11.11
CA THR A 71 -40.27 -6.21 11.15
C THR A 71 -39.99 -7.52 11.89
N GLU A 72 -40.99 -8.20 12.43
CA GLU A 72 -40.75 -9.48 13.13
C GLU A 72 -40.30 -10.63 12.20
N ARG A 73 -40.50 -10.48 10.89
CA ARG A 73 -40.19 -11.48 9.85
C ARG A 73 -39.79 -10.81 8.54
N GLY A 74 -39.12 -11.56 7.66
CA GLY A 74 -38.73 -11.12 6.32
C GLY A 74 -37.37 -10.42 6.33
N CYS A 75 -36.99 -9.82 5.19
CA CYS A 75 -35.65 -9.25 5.02
C CYS A 75 -35.32 -8.14 6.04
N ALA A 76 -36.32 -7.49 6.63
CA ALA A 76 -36.18 -6.43 7.65
C ALA A 76 -36.31 -6.93 9.09
N GLY A 77 -36.34 -8.25 9.32
CA GLY A 77 -36.47 -8.83 10.67
C GLY A 77 -35.24 -9.52 11.23
N ASP A 78 -34.20 -9.70 10.42
CA ASP A 78 -32.92 -10.20 10.89
C ASP A 78 -31.99 -9.01 11.20
N GLU A 79 -31.62 -8.87 12.48
CA GLU A 79 -30.58 -7.94 12.92
C GLU A 79 -29.19 -8.56 12.72
N PRO A 80 -28.15 -7.74 12.41
CA PRO A 80 -28.17 -6.28 12.39
C PRO A 80 -28.60 -5.67 11.05
N TRP A 81 -29.33 -4.56 11.13
CA TRP A 81 -29.64 -3.71 9.99
C TRP A 81 -28.39 -2.91 9.61
N PHE A 82 -27.69 -3.31 8.54
CA PHE A 82 -26.34 -2.82 8.24
C PHE A 82 -26.21 -1.32 7.94
N CYS A 83 -27.31 -0.59 7.67
CA CYS A 83 -27.26 0.86 7.57
C CYS A 83 -27.22 1.56 8.93
N ASP A 84 -27.60 0.88 10.02
CA ASP A 84 -27.46 1.41 11.38
C ASP A 84 -26.04 1.23 11.94
N LEU A 85 -25.14 0.61 11.16
CA LEU A 85 -23.77 0.32 11.56
C LEU A 85 -22.73 1.21 10.86
N GLY A 86 -23.18 2.27 10.18
CA GLY A 86 -22.30 3.19 9.48
C GLY A 86 -23.04 4.34 8.82
N THR A 87 -22.32 5.13 8.04
CA THR A 87 -22.85 6.35 7.43
C THR A 87 -23.69 6.11 6.17
N GLU A 88 -23.55 4.94 5.54
CA GLU A 88 -24.22 4.62 4.28
C GLU A 88 -25.59 3.97 4.52
N LEU A 89 -26.66 4.61 4.05
CA LEU A 89 -27.98 3.98 3.96
C LEU A 89 -28.03 2.98 2.79
N SER A 90 -27.92 3.50 1.57
CA SER A 90 -27.76 2.69 0.36
C SER A 90 -26.29 2.33 0.17
N ARG A 91 -25.99 1.03 0.05
CA ARG A 91 -24.61 0.52 -0.04
C ARG A 91 -24.48 -0.59 -1.07
N GLN A 92 -23.30 -0.70 -1.65
CA GLN A 92 -22.96 -1.81 -2.55
C GLN A 92 -22.77 -3.11 -1.76
N PHE A 93 -22.94 -4.26 -2.43
CA PHE A 93 -22.66 -5.58 -1.85
C PHE A 93 -21.16 -5.90 -1.85
N ARG A 94 -20.36 -5.04 -1.19
CA ARG A 94 -18.88 -5.18 -1.13
C ARG A 94 -18.43 -6.50 -0.50
N ALA A 95 -19.23 -7.07 0.39
CA ALA A 95 -18.94 -8.35 1.03
C ALA A 95 -18.87 -9.51 0.05
N LEU A 96 -19.56 -9.46 -1.10
CA LEU A 96 -19.56 -10.54 -2.08
C LEU A 96 -18.16 -10.79 -2.67
N LYS A 97 -17.50 -9.73 -3.14
CA LYS A 97 -16.14 -9.84 -3.70
C LYS A 97 -15.12 -10.28 -2.65
N VAL A 98 -15.22 -9.75 -1.42
CA VAL A 98 -14.37 -10.17 -0.30
C VAL A 98 -14.57 -11.65 0.00
N TRP A 99 -15.81 -12.11 0.08
CA TRP A 99 -16.14 -13.51 0.36
C TRP A 99 -15.58 -14.43 -0.72
N PHE A 100 -15.77 -14.13 -2.01
CA PHE A 100 -15.21 -14.93 -3.09
C PHE A 100 -13.68 -14.95 -3.06
N THR A 101 -13.01 -13.82 -2.85
CA THR A 101 -11.54 -13.79 -2.72
C THR A 101 -11.05 -14.68 -1.58
N LEU A 102 -11.70 -14.63 -0.42
CA LEU A 102 -11.34 -15.48 0.72
C LEU A 102 -11.63 -16.96 0.47
N LYS A 103 -12.74 -17.29 -0.19
CA LYS A 103 -13.13 -18.68 -0.50
C LYS A 103 -12.23 -19.31 -1.57
N GLU A 104 -11.91 -18.56 -2.61
CA GLU A 104 -11.10 -19.04 -3.73
C GLU A 104 -9.62 -19.20 -3.34
N HIS A 105 -9.04 -18.22 -2.65
CA HIS A 105 -7.61 -18.25 -2.36
C HIS A 105 -7.27 -18.82 -0.98
N GLY A 106 -8.15 -18.63 0.01
CA GLY A 106 -7.85 -18.92 1.40
C GLY A 106 -6.78 -18.00 2.00
N ILE A 107 -6.82 -17.85 3.32
CA ILE A 107 -5.91 -16.94 4.05
C ILE A 107 -4.43 -17.32 3.91
N LYS A 108 -4.12 -18.61 3.75
CA LYS A 108 -2.73 -19.09 3.63
C LYS A 108 -2.07 -18.61 2.33
N LYS A 109 -2.76 -18.69 1.20
CA LYS A 109 -2.23 -18.24 -0.10
C LYS A 109 -2.10 -16.72 -0.14
N LEU A 110 -3.07 -16.01 0.44
CA LEU A 110 -3.02 -14.56 0.57
C LEU A 110 -1.84 -14.11 1.45
N GLY A 111 -1.67 -14.72 2.62
CA GLY A 111 -0.51 -14.48 3.50
C GLY A 111 0.82 -14.79 2.83
N LYS A 112 0.91 -15.88 2.06
CA LYS A 112 2.10 -16.16 1.25
C LYS A 112 2.39 -15.04 0.25
N LYS A 113 1.39 -14.48 -0.43
CA LYS A 113 1.62 -13.39 -1.38
C LYS A 113 2.12 -12.11 -0.70
N ILE A 114 1.62 -11.81 0.51
CA ILE A 114 2.14 -10.72 1.36
C ILE A 114 3.62 -10.94 1.68
N ALA A 115 4.00 -12.15 2.09
CA ALA A 115 5.38 -12.52 2.36
C ALA A 115 6.26 -12.41 1.10
N ASP A 116 5.80 -12.95 -0.04
CA ASP A 116 6.50 -12.88 -1.33
C ASP A 116 6.73 -11.41 -1.73
N ASN A 117 5.76 -10.51 -1.55
CA ASN A 117 5.93 -9.08 -1.83
C ASN A 117 6.96 -8.40 -0.90
N CYS A 118 7.06 -8.81 0.36
CA CYS A 118 8.10 -8.32 1.27
C CYS A 118 9.49 -8.84 0.84
N GLN A 119 9.59 -10.09 0.42
CA GLN A 119 10.83 -10.66 -0.12
C GLN A 119 11.27 -9.96 -1.41
N GLN A 120 10.33 -9.64 -2.29
CA GLN A 120 10.58 -8.84 -3.50
C GLN A 120 11.12 -7.45 -3.17
N ALA A 121 10.63 -6.81 -2.11
CA ALA A 121 11.17 -5.54 -1.66
C ALA A 121 12.61 -5.66 -1.16
N GLN A 122 12.93 -6.73 -0.40
CA GLN A 122 14.32 -7.02 0.00
C GLN A 122 15.22 -7.33 -1.20
N TYR A 123 14.69 -8.03 -2.20
CA TYR A 123 15.42 -8.29 -3.45
C TYR A 123 15.74 -6.99 -4.18
N LEU A 124 14.75 -6.10 -4.34
CA LEU A 124 14.99 -4.78 -4.91
C LEU A 124 16.03 -3.98 -4.12
N VAL A 125 15.97 -4.00 -2.78
CA VAL A 125 17.02 -3.41 -1.93
C VAL A 125 18.40 -3.96 -2.30
N SER A 126 18.54 -5.29 -2.40
CA SER A 126 19.82 -5.93 -2.75
C SER A 126 20.35 -5.53 -4.13
N LEU A 127 19.46 -5.34 -5.12
CA LEU A 127 19.84 -4.88 -6.45
C LEU A 127 20.36 -3.44 -6.40
N LEU A 128 19.65 -2.56 -5.69
CA LEU A 128 19.99 -1.14 -5.54
C LEU A 128 21.27 -0.93 -4.73
N SER A 129 21.56 -1.79 -3.75
CA SER A 129 22.79 -1.74 -2.95
C SER A 129 24.07 -1.88 -3.79
N ASN A 130 24.01 -2.49 -4.98
CA ASN A 130 25.15 -2.53 -5.90
C ASN A 130 25.54 -1.15 -6.47
N TYR A 131 24.74 -0.11 -6.21
CA TYR A 131 24.89 1.25 -6.73
C TYR A 131 24.86 2.30 -5.62
N GLU A 132 25.28 1.94 -4.40
CA GLU A 132 25.28 2.81 -3.20
C GLU A 132 26.08 4.12 -3.36
N ASP A 133 26.95 4.18 -4.37
CA ASP A 133 27.69 5.37 -4.79
C ASP A 133 26.80 6.57 -5.17
N PHE A 134 25.59 6.29 -5.66
CA PHE A 134 24.63 7.31 -6.10
C PHE A 134 23.17 6.92 -5.83
N ILE A 135 22.87 5.76 -5.25
CA ILE A 135 21.51 5.37 -4.86
C ILE A 135 21.44 5.26 -3.34
N HIS A 136 20.56 6.06 -2.73
CA HIS A 136 20.38 6.09 -1.27
C HIS A 136 18.98 5.64 -0.88
N ILE A 137 18.89 4.50 -0.20
CA ILE A 137 17.66 4.00 0.40
C ILE A 137 17.45 4.71 1.73
N ILE A 138 16.31 5.37 1.91
CA ILE A 138 16.11 6.33 3.00
C ILE A 138 16.07 5.68 4.40
N ARG A 139 15.51 4.47 4.49
CA ARG A 139 15.30 3.73 5.74
C ARG A 139 15.33 2.23 5.44
N PRO A 140 15.64 1.40 6.45
CA PRO A 140 15.45 -0.05 6.33
C PRO A 140 14.03 -0.38 5.87
N VAL A 141 13.93 -1.28 4.90
CA VAL A 141 12.63 -1.72 4.36
C VAL A 141 12.11 -2.85 5.24
N THR A 142 10.98 -2.64 5.91
CA THR A 142 10.40 -3.66 6.81
C THR A 142 9.34 -4.51 6.12
N LEU A 143 8.57 -3.89 5.21
CA LEU A 143 7.46 -4.53 4.48
C LEU A 143 7.80 -4.57 2.98
N ASN A 144 6.93 -4.00 2.15
CA ASN A 144 6.93 -4.13 0.69
C ASN A 144 7.13 -2.79 -0.06
N VAL A 145 7.55 -1.73 0.64
CA VAL A 145 7.74 -0.40 0.06
C VAL A 145 9.22 -0.01 0.15
N VAL A 146 9.84 0.19 -1.02
CA VAL A 146 11.23 0.66 -1.12
C VAL A 146 11.21 2.13 -1.50
N ASN A 147 11.81 2.96 -0.67
CA ASN A 147 11.96 4.40 -0.91
C ASN A 147 13.44 4.73 -1.07
N PHE A 148 13.81 5.24 -2.23
CA PHE A 148 15.20 5.58 -2.54
C PHE A 148 15.30 6.85 -3.38
N ARG A 149 16.48 7.45 -3.38
CA ARG A 149 16.80 8.68 -4.09
C ARG A 149 18.12 8.49 -4.81
N LEU A 150 18.20 8.97 -6.04
CA LEU A 150 19.45 9.02 -6.78
C LEU A 150 20.14 10.35 -6.52
N GLU A 151 21.40 10.31 -6.13
CA GLU A 151 22.27 11.46 -5.92
C GLU A 151 23.49 11.31 -6.84
N PRO A 152 23.40 11.73 -8.12
CA PRO A 152 24.52 11.61 -9.05
C PRO A 152 25.78 12.32 -8.53
N LYS A 153 26.98 11.86 -8.90
CA LYS A 153 28.24 12.50 -8.50
C LYS A 153 28.51 13.78 -9.32
N GLU A 154 27.89 13.86 -10.49
CA GLU A 154 27.99 14.94 -11.48
C GLU A 154 27.17 16.17 -11.11
N LEU A 155 26.24 16.06 -10.15
CA LEU A 155 25.40 17.16 -9.69
C LEU A 155 25.85 17.66 -8.32
N ASP A 156 25.56 18.93 -8.03
CA ASP A 156 25.72 19.49 -6.68
C ASP A 156 24.73 18.82 -5.71
N ARG A 157 25.22 17.80 -4.99
CA ARG A 157 24.46 17.05 -3.99
C ARG A 157 24.01 17.89 -2.80
N SER A 158 24.56 19.09 -2.60
CA SER A 158 24.09 20.01 -1.55
C SER A 158 22.79 20.73 -1.94
N ASN A 159 22.46 20.76 -3.23
CA ASN A 159 21.26 21.38 -3.76
C ASN A 159 20.10 20.39 -3.86
N ASP A 160 19.31 20.27 -2.79
CA ASP A 160 18.18 19.35 -2.73
C ASP A 160 17.14 19.57 -3.83
N LYS A 161 16.96 20.80 -4.33
CA LYS A 161 16.01 21.11 -5.41
C LYS A 161 16.46 20.52 -6.73
N LEU A 162 17.74 20.68 -7.06
CA LEU A 162 18.34 20.11 -8.27
C LEU A 162 18.21 18.58 -8.28
N ILE A 163 18.49 17.94 -7.14
CA ILE A 163 18.37 16.49 -7.00
C ILE A 163 16.90 16.03 -7.03
N ASP A 164 15.98 16.79 -6.43
CA ASP A 164 14.54 16.53 -6.49
C ASP A 164 14.02 16.57 -7.93
N GLU A 165 14.38 17.61 -8.68
CA GLU A 165 14.04 17.77 -10.10
C GLU A 165 14.61 16.62 -10.92
N PHE A 166 15.87 16.26 -10.70
CA PHE A 166 16.50 15.11 -11.37
C PHE A 166 15.73 13.80 -11.13
N ASN A 167 15.37 13.49 -9.88
CA ASN A 167 14.63 12.27 -9.55
C ASN A 167 13.20 12.27 -10.09
N ASN A 168 12.54 13.44 -10.08
CA ASN A 168 11.19 13.59 -10.63
C ASN A 168 11.17 13.31 -12.14
N GLU A 169 12.10 13.94 -12.87
CA GLU A 169 12.23 13.77 -14.31
C GLU A 169 12.73 12.36 -14.68
N LEU A 170 13.65 11.78 -13.91
CA LEU A 170 14.06 10.39 -14.07
C LEU A 170 12.88 9.42 -13.93
N LEU A 171 12.01 9.63 -12.94
CA LEU A 171 10.82 8.79 -12.77
C LEU A 171 9.84 8.97 -13.94
N ALA A 172 9.65 10.20 -14.42
CA ALA A 172 8.82 10.49 -15.59
C ALA A 172 9.32 9.72 -16.82
N ASP A 173 10.64 9.70 -17.06
CA ASP A 173 11.24 8.93 -18.15
C ASP A 173 10.98 7.42 -18.04
N ILE A 174 11.08 6.86 -16.84
CA ILE A 174 10.80 5.43 -16.59
C ILE A 174 9.33 5.12 -16.90
N GLN A 175 8.41 6.00 -16.51
CA GLN A 175 6.98 5.85 -16.79
C GLN A 175 6.70 5.96 -18.30
N ILE A 176 7.29 6.94 -18.98
CA ILE A 176 7.14 7.16 -20.43
C ILE A 176 7.73 5.99 -21.24
N SER A 177 8.77 5.32 -20.73
CA SER A 177 9.33 4.14 -21.37
C SER A 177 8.33 2.97 -21.45
N GLY A 178 7.23 3.00 -20.68
CA GLY A 178 6.20 1.98 -20.64
C GLY A 178 6.61 0.67 -19.97
N ILE A 179 7.79 0.63 -19.33
CA ILE A 179 8.34 -0.60 -18.73
C ILE A 179 7.91 -0.74 -17.28
N ALA A 180 7.91 0.35 -16.52
CA ALA A 180 7.57 0.32 -15.11
C ALA A 180 6.88 1.61 -14.67
N VAL A 181 6.04 1.50 -13.65
CA VAL A 181 5.38 2.64 -13.01
C VAL A 181 5.64 2.58 -11.52
N ALA A 182 6.30 3.60 -11.00
CA ALA A 182 6.46 3.86 -9.57
C ALA A 182 5.92 5.26 -9.25
N SER A 183 5.82 5.57 -7.96
CA SER A 183 5.36 6.87 -7.46
C SER A 183 6.51 7.64 -6.84
N THR A 184 6.30 8.90 -6.47
CA THR A 184 7.20 9.64 -5.58
C THR A 184 6.60 9.76 -4.18
N THR A 185 7.44 10.08 -3.21
CA THR A 185 7.03 10.57 -1.89
C THR A 185 8.01 11.63 -1.41
N ARG A 186 7.66 12.36 -0.36
CA ARG A 186 8.56 13.34 0.27
C ARG A 186 8.75 13.01 1.74
N PHE A 187 10.01 13.05 2.19
CA PHE A 187 10.39 12.86 3.58
C PHE A 187 11.47 13.89 3.94
N CYS A 188 11.35 14.55 5.09
CA CYS A 188 12.24 15.65 5.47
C CYS A 188 12.47 16.67 4.34
N ASN A 189 11.40 17.01 3.63
CA ASN A 189 11.38 17.94 2.49
C ASN A 189 12.21 17.54 1.25
N ARG A 190 12.60 16.27 1.13
CA ARG A 190 13.31 15.69 -0.02
C ARG A 190 12.43 14.70 -0.77
N LEU A 191 12.54 14.67 -2.10
CA LEU A 191 11.83 13.73 -2.96
C LEU A 191 12.53 12.37 -3.03
N TYR A 192 11.74 11.30 -2.97
CA TYR A 192 12.19 9.91 -3.11
C TYR A 192 11.30 9.18 -4.12
N ILE A 193 11.91 8.31 -4.91
CA ILE A 193 11.19 7.31 -5.70
C ILE A 193 10.66 6.26 -4.73
N ARG A 194 9.36 6.00 -4.83
CA ARG A 194 8.60 5.08 -3.98
C ARG A 194 8.04 3.94 -4.82
N VAL A 195 8.63 2.76 -4.63
CA VAL A 195 8.20 1.50 -5.25
C VAL A 195 7.38 0.72 -4.25
N CYS A 196 6.06 0.61 -4.49
CA CYS A 196 5.11 -0.10 -3.63
C CYS A 196 4.74 -1.44 -4.26
N ILE A 197 5.24 -2.54 -3.69
CA ILE A 197 5.17 -3.86 -4.30
C ILE A 197 3.93 -4.59 -3.78
N VAL A 198 2.84 -4.52 -4.54
CA VAL A 198 1.54 -5.11 -4.15
C VAL A 198 0.93 -5.99 -5.23
N SER A 199 1.48 -5.98 -6.44
CA SER A 199 0.90 -6.76 -7.53
C SER A 199 1.15 -8.24 -7.28
N HIS A 200 0.07 -9.03 -7.33
CA HIS A 200 0.19 -10.49 -7.25
C HIS A 200 0.92 -11.09 -8.46
N ARG A 201 1.05 -10.33 -9.55
CA ARG A 201 1.68 -10.73 -10.81
C ARG A 201 3.18 -10.46 -10.86
N CYS A 202 3.71 -9.62 -9.98
CA CYS A 202 5.15 -9.35 -9.96
C CYS A 202 5.94 -10.59 -9.55
N THR A 203 7.06 -10.77 -10.23
CA THR A 203 8.11 -11.77 -10.07
C THR A 203 9.43 -11.08 -9.74
N PHE A 204 10.50 -11.82 -9.44
CA PHE A 204 11.82 -11.24 -9.21
C PHE A 204 12.40 -10.59 -10.48
N GLU A 205 12.14 -11.19 -11.65
CA GLU A 205 12.60 -10.69 -12.96
C GLU A 205 12.07 -9.28 -13.27
N ASP A 206 10.84 -8.96 -12.82
CA ASP A 206 10.29 -7.61 -12.99
C ASP A 206 11.14 -6.54 -12.28
N PHE A 207 11.83 -6.89 -11.18
CA PHE A 207 12.73 -5.97 -10.47
C PHE A 207 14.09 -5.85 -11.15
N ASP A 208 14.58 -6.93 -11.78
CA ASP A 208 15.77 -6.86 -12.63
C ASP A 208 15.52 -5.92 -13.82
N ILE A 209 14.35 -6.06 -14.46
CA ILE A 209 13.90 -5.18 -15.54
C ILE A 209 13.76 -3.73 -15.05
N PHE A 210 13.14 -3.52 -13.88
CA PHE A 210 12.99 -2.19 -13.28
C PHE A 210 14.35 -1.52 -13.04
N VAL A 211 15.31 -2.22 -12.46
CA VAL A 211 16.66 -1.66 -12.20
C VAL A 211 17.40 -1.41 -13.51
N ALA A 212 17.26 -2.29 -14.51
CA ALA A 212 17.86 -2.09 -15.83
C ALA A 212 17.33 -0.82 -16.52
N VAL A 213 16.01 -0.57 -16.50
CA VAL A 213 15.43 0.65 -17.08
C VAL A 213 15.78 1.89 -16.27
N LEU A 214 15.78 1.79 -14.93
CA LEU A 214 16.22 2.87 -14.04
C LEU A 214 17.63 3.34 -14.39
N LEU A 215 18.58 2.41 -14.51
CA LEU A 215 19.97 2.72 -14.84
C LEU A 215 20.14 3.24 -16.27
N LYS A 216 19.34 2.74 -17.22
CA LYS A 216 19.32 3.25 -18.59
C LYS A 216 18.86 4.71 -18.64
N CYS A 217 17.72 5.02 -18.02
CA CYS A 217 17.18 6.39 -17.95
C CYS A 217 18.12 7.34 -17.18
N TYR A 218 18.74 6.86 -16.10
CA TYR A 218 19.74 7.60 -15.34
C TYR A 218 20.92 8.04 -16.23
N ARG A 219 21.53 7.11 -16.99
CA ARG A 219 22.65 7.43 -17.88
C ARG A 219 22.25 8.41 -18.99
N LEU A 220 21.09 8.21 -19.60
CA LEU A 220 20.60 9.10 -20.66
C LEU A 220 20.37 10.52 -20.14
N ARG A 221 19.83 10.67 -18.92
CA ARG A 221 19.62 11.99 -18.33
C ARG A 221 20.94 12.69 -18.02
N LEU A 222 21.93 11.98 -17.46
CA LEU A 222 23.25 12.56 -17.25
C LEU A 222 23.91 13.02 -18.56
N GLN A 223 23.82 12.22 -19.62
CA GLN A 223 24.33 12.61 -20.94
C GLN A 223 23.64 13.87 -21.48
N SER A 224 22.32 14.00 -21.29
CA SER A 224 21.61 15.21 -21.72
C SER A 224 22.06 16.46 -20.96
N LEU A 225 22.38 16.35 -19.68
CA LEU A 225 22.83 17.50 -18.87
C LEU A 225 24.22 17.98 -19.29
N GLN A 226 25.10 17.06 -19.69
CA GLN A 226 26.46 17.38 -20.17
C GLN A 226 26.50 18.00 -21.57
N GLN A 227 25.41 17.92 -22.35
CA GLN A 227 25.34 18.52 -23.69
C GLN A 227 24.99 20.03 -23.66
N PHE A 228 24.61 20.56 -22.49
CA PHE A 228 24.22 21.96 -22.32
C PHE A 228 25.20 22.77 -21.44
N GLU A 229 26.36 22.20 -21.07
CA GLU A 229 27.53 22.90 -20.52
C GLU A 229 28.57 23.17 -21.62
#